data_AF-A0A1Q6ZH23-F1
#
_entry.id   AF-A0A1Q6ZH23-F1
#
_cell.length_a   1.000
_cell.length_b   1.000
_cell.length_c   1.000
_cell.angle_alpha   90.00
_cell.angle_beta   90.00
_cell.angle_gamma   90.00
#
_symmetry.space_group_name_H-M   'P 1'
#
loop_
_entity.id
_entity.type
_entity.pdbx_description
1 polymer ?
#
loop_
_entity_poly.entity_id
_entity_poly.type
_entity_poly.pdbx_seq_one_letter_code
_entity_poly.pdbx_strand_id
1 'polypeptide(L)'
;MDNATRRLFMACDTEMVVVNADNGGVVARVRVPSRADENAFDPGTKLAFNANRADSTMTVVHEDTPDKFSVVEKVPTGSGARTCAVDEGYLVTKDT
;
A
#
# COMPACT_ATOMS: atom_id res chain seq x y z
N MET A 1 0.30 8.69 2.40
CA MET A 1 -0.22 9.62 1.37
C MET A 1 0.94 9.96 0.46
N ASP A 2 0.73 10.04 -0.86
CA ASP A 2 1.67 10.77 -1.73
C ASP A 2 1.34 12.27 -1.61
N ASN A 3 2.24 13.05 -1.03
CA ASN A 3 2.06 14.49 -0.86
C ASN A 3 2.22 15.27 -2.18
N ALA A 4 2.99 14.73 -3.13
CA ALA A 4 3.26 15.40 -4.41
C ALA A 4 2.04 15.32 -5.35
N THR A 5 1.43 14.13 -5.46
CA THR A 5 0.27 13.89 -6.32
C THR A 5 -1.06 13.93 -5.55
N ARG A 6 -0.99 14.11 -4.22
CA ARG A 6 -2.15 14.21 -3.32
C ARG A 6 -3.05 12.98 -3.39
N ARG A 7 -2.42 11.79 -3.33
CA ARG A 7 -3.09 10.48 -3.33
C ARG A 7 -3.12 9.88 -1.93
N LEU A 8 -4.32 9.61 -1.45
CA LEU A 8 -4.60 8.87 -0.22
C LEU A 8 -4.68 7.38 -0.54
N PHE A 9 -3.98 6.57 0.27
CA PHE A 9 -4.00 5.12 0.17
C PHE A 9 -4.77 4.57 1.37
N MET A 10 -5.96 4.04 1.13
CA MET A 10 -6.84 3.47 2.14
C MET A 10 -6.91 1.95 1.97
N ALA A 11 -7.11 1.23 3.05
CA ALA A 11 -7.18 -0.23 3.05
C ALA A 11 -8.41 -0.65 3.85
N CYS A 12 -9.18 -1.59 3.29
CA CYS A 12 -10.28 -2.25 3.99
C CYS A 12 -10.51 -3.62 3.37
N ASP A 13 -10.70 -4.63 4.22
CA ASP A 13 -10.92 -6.02 3.81
C ASP A 13 -9.97 -6.45 2.69
N THR A 14 -10.46 -6.79 1.49
CA THR A 14 -9.63 -7.29 0.39
C THR A 14 -9.28 -6.22 -0.64
N GLU A 15 -9.35 -4.94 -0.27
CA GLU A 15 -9.04 -3.83 -1.18
C GLU A 15 -8.14 -2.78 -0.55
N MET A 16 -7.14 -2.36 -1.34
CA MET A 16 -6.54 -1.04 -1.24
C MET A 16 -7.26 -0.10 -2.21
N VAL A 17 -7.68 1.07 -1.72
CA VAL A 17 -8.35 2.10 -2.52
C VAL A 17 -7.48 3.34 -2.54
N VAL A 18 -7.24 3.87 -3.74
CA VAL A 18 -6.54 5.14 -3.92
C VAL A 18 -7.55 6.25 -4.17
N VAL A 19 -7.46 7.33 -3.41
CA VAL A 19 -8.37 8.48 -3.48
C VAL A 19 -7.59 9.76 -3.76
N ASN A 20 -8.14 10.61 -4.62
CA ASN A 20 -7.66 11.97 -4.81
C ASN A 20 -8.07 12.82 -3.59
N ALA A 21 -7.08 13.37 -2.88
CA ALA A 21 -7.31 14.11 -1.64
C ALA A 21 -7.99 15.48 -1.85
N ASP A 22 -8.02 16.00 -3.08
CA ASP A 22 -8.63 17.31 -3.38
C ASP A 22 -10.13 17.24 -3.56
N ASN A 23 -10.65 16.11 -4.06
CA ASN A 23 -12.06 15.98 -4.40
C ASN A 23 -12.73 14.71 -3.84
N GLY A 24 -11.99 13.84 -3.16
CA GLY A 24 -12.50 12.58 -2.60
C GLY A 24 -12.82 11.50 -3.66
N GLY A 25 -12.49 11.74 -4.93
CA GLY A 25 -12.73 10.81 -6.02
C GLY A 25 -11.86 9.56 -5.90
N VAL A 26 -12.45 8.38 -6.11
CA VAL A 26 -11.70 7.12 -6.19
C VAL A 26 -10.98 7.06 -7.53
N VAL A 27 -9.66 6.89 -7.46
CA VAL A 27 -8.76 6.88 -8.61
C VAL A 27 -8.42 5.44 -9.01
N ALA A 28 -8.19 4.57 -8.02
CA ALA A 28 -7.90 3.16 -8.26
C ALA A 28 -8.43 2.27 -7.14
N ARG A 29 -8.67 1.00 -7.48
CA ARG A 29 -8.93 -0.10 -6.55
C ARG A 29 -7.96 -1.23 -6.87
N VAL A 30 -7.19 -1.64 -5.88
CA VAL A 30 -6.25 -2.76 -5.98
C VAL A 30 -6.75 -3.87 -5.09
N ARG A 31 -7.07 -5.02 -5.69
CA ARG A 31 -7.42 -6.22 -4.93
C ARG A 31 -6.19 -6.78 -4.24
N VAL A 32 -6.31 -7.05 -2.96
CA VAL A 32 -5.26 -7.69 -2.15
C VAL A 32 -5.70 -9.12 -1.76
N PRO A 33 -4.77 -10.05 -1.52
CA PRO A 33 -5.10 -11.48 -1.37
C PRO A 33 -5.88 -11.80 -0.10
N SER A 34 -5.79 -10.96 0.93
CA SER A 34 -6.51 -11.16 2.18
C SER A 34 -6.74 -9.83 2.89
N ARG A 35 -7.09 -9.87 4.18
CA ARG A 35 -7.42 -8.69 4.97
C ARG A 35 -6.24 -7.71 5.03
N ALA A 36 -6.40 -6.60 4.31
CA ALA A 36 -5.60 -5.40 4.33
C ALA A 36 -5.64 -4.78 5.74
N ASP A 37 -4.49 -4.45 6.31
CA ASP A 37 -4.41 -3.81 7.63
C ASP A 37 -3.79 -2.40 7.54
N GLU A 38 -2.50 -2.29 7.21
CA GLU A 38 -1.80 -1.00 7.13
C GLU A 38 -1.30 -0.69 5.71
N ASN A 39 -1.27 0.61 5.39
CA ASN A 39 -0.66 1.13 4.19
C ASN A 39 0.54 2.02 4.51
N ALA A 40 1.61 1.88 3.73
CA ALA A 40 2.71 2.83 3.71
C ALA A 40 3.00 3.26 2.26
N PHE A 41 3.67 4.41 2.08
CA PHE A 41 4.05 4.91 0.77
C PHE A 41 5.45 5.51 0.82
N ASP A 42 6.30 5.12 -0.12
CA ASP A 42 7.62 5.67 -0.33
C ASP A 42 7.60 6.65 -1.52
N PRO A 43 7.77 7.97 -1.28
CA PRO A 43 7.77 8.96 -2.35
C PRO A 43 9.00 8.87 -3.28
N GLY A 44 10.11 8.28 -2.81
CA GLY A 44 11.34 8.14 -3.58
C GLY A 44 11.23 7.08 -4.67
N THR A 45 10.59 5.96 -4.36
CA THR A 45 10.38 4.85 -5.31
C THR A 45 8.98 4.81 -5.92
N LYS A 46 8.05 5.64 -5.43
CA LYS A 46 6.64 5.63 -5.83
C LYS A 46 5.94 4.29 -5.57
N LEU A 47 6.37 3.60 -4.51
CA LEU A 47 5.78 2.34 -4.06
C LEU A 47 4.83 2.57 -2.89
N ALA A 48 3.62 2.05 -3.02
CA ALA A 48 2.69 1.82 -1.93
C ALA A 48 2.77 0.36 -1.47
N PHE A 49 2.65 0.16 -0.16
CA PHE A 49 2.74 -1.13 0.51
C PHE A 49 1.45 -1.39 1.25
N ASN A 50 0.92 -2.62 1.16
CA ASN A 50 -0.23 -3.07 1.93
C ASN A 50 0.10 -4.36 2.68
N ALA A 51 0.02 -4.33 4.01
CA ALA A 51 0.20 -5.54 4.81
C ALA A 51 -1.09 -6.39 4.80
N ASN A 52 -0.98 -7.65 4.37
CA ASN A 52 -2.07 -8.61 4.28
C ASN A 52 -1.96 -9.63 5.42
N ARG A 53 -2.66 -9.40 6.53
CA ARG A 53 -2.46 -10.17 7.78
C ARG A 53 -2.75 -11.66 7.65
N ALA A 54 -3.85 -12.04 7.01
CA ALA A 54 -4.29 -13.44 7.00
C ALA A 54 -3.46 -14.32 6.05
N ASP A 55 -2.87 -13.71 5.01
CA ASP A 55 -2.02 -14.38 4.02
C ASP A 55 -0.52 -14.27 4.36
N SER A 56 -0.15 -13.48 5.39
CA SER A 56 1.25 -13.19 5.76
C SER A 56 2.06 -12.69 4.57
N THR A 57 1.49 -11.77 3.77
CA THR A 57 2.16 -11.16 2.61
C THR A 57 2.07 -9.64 2.65
N MET A 58 2.96 -8.97 1.93
CA MET A 58 2.91 -7.54 1.60
C MET A 58 2.57 -7.40 0.13
N THR A 59 1.48 -6.72 -0.21
CA THR A 59 1.22 -6.30 -1.60
C THR A 59 2.00 -5.02 -1.87
N VAL A 60 2.83 -5.02 -2.91
CA VAL A 60 3.59 -3.85 -3.35
C VAL A 60 2.98 -3.32 -4.65
N VAL A 61 2.69 -2.02 -4.67
CA VAL A 61 2.00 -1.33 -5.77
C VAL A 61 2.82 -0.12 -6.19
N HIS A 62 3.11 0.03 -7.48
CA HIS A 62 3.76 1.21 -8.03
C HIS A 62 2.72 2.23 -8.53
N GLU A 63 2.94 3.51 -8.22
CA GLU A 63 2.22 4.65 -8.82
C GLU A 63 2.88 5.02 -10.15
N ASP A 64 2.39 4.46 -11.25
CA ASP A 64 2.90 4.71 -12.60
C ASP A 64 2.64 6.16 -13.02
N THR A 65 1.45 6.66 -12.67
CA THR A 65 1.02 8.05 -12.81
C THR A 65 0.08 8.35 -11.65
N PRO A 66 -0.29 9.63 -11.40
CA PRO A 66 -1.29 9.95 -10.37
C PRO A 66 -2.60 9.17 -10.49
N ASP A 67 -2.94 8.68 -11.70
CA ASP A 67 -4.20 7.98 -11.97
C ASP A 67 -4.03 6.53 -12.42
N LYS A 68 -2.82 5.98 -12.33
CA LYS A 68 -2.52 4.61 -12.77
C LYS A 68 -1.59 3.92 -11.79
N PHE A 69 -2.01 2.72 -11.35
CA PHE A 69 -1.32 1.92 -10.35
C PHE A 69 -1.16 0.48 -10.82
N SER A 70 0.02 -0.10 -10.56
CA SER A 70 0.36 -1.45 -10.97
C SER A 70 0.86 -2.26 -9.77
N VAL A 71 0.31 -3.46 -9.54
CA VAL A 71 0.88 -4.39 -8.56
C VAL A 71 2.22 -4.88 -9.11
N VAL A 72 3.30 -4.65 -8.37
CA VAL A 72 4.65 -5.06 -8.79
C VAL A 72 5.07 -6.38 -8.17
N GLU A 73 4.70 -6.62 -6.91
CA GLU A 73 5.09 -7.84 -6.21
C GLU A 73 4.15 -8.16 -5.05
N LYS A 74 4.17 -9.43 -4.63
CA LYS A 74 3.65 -9.88 -3.34
C LYS A 74 4.78 -10.54 -2.58
N VAL A 75 5.21 -9.90 -1.49
CA VAL A 75 6.38 -10.34 -0.72
C VAL A 75 5.91 -11.12 0.50
N PRO A 76 6.40 -12.35 0.75
CA PRO A 76 6.14 -13.05 2.00
C PRO A 76 6.64 -12.25 3.22
N THR A 77 5.88 -12.26 4.30
CA THR A 77 6.21 -11.61 5.57
C THR A 77 6.13 -12.61 6.72
N GLY A 78 6.57 -12.21 7.91
CA GLY A 78 6.39 -13.01 9.12
C GLY A 78 4.91 -13.23 9.45
N SER A 79 4.59 -14.38 10.06
CA SER A 79 3.20 -14.68 10.45
C SER A 79 2.65 -13.61 11.40
N GLY A 80 1.48 -13.07 11.08
CA GLY A 80 0.83 -12.04 11.89
C GLY A 80 1.33 -10.61 11.65
N ALA A 81 2.30 -10.41 10.74
CA ALA A 81 2.71 -9.09 10.30
C ALA A 81 1.49 -8.31 9.77
N ARG A 82 1.22 -7.18 10.41
CA ARG A 82 0.06 -6.32 10.14
C ARG A 82 0.40 -4.84 10.04
N THR A 83 1.63 -4.49 10.39
CA THR A 83 2.12 -3.12 10.39
C THR A 83 3.39 -2.98 9.57
N CYS A 84 3.53 -1.84 8.90
CA CYS A 84 4.70 -1.51 8.11
C CYS A 84 5.00 -0.02 8.17
N ALA A 85 6.28 0.31 8.07
CA ALA A 85 6.75 1.68 7.94
C ALA A 85 7.78 1.76 6.83
N VAL A 86 7.82 2.89 6.15
CA VAL A 86 8.91 3.22 5.22
C VAL A 86 9.95 4.00 6.01
N ASP A 87 11.17 3.46 6.04
CA ASP A 87 12.37 4.25 6.26
C ASP A 87 12.82 4.75 4.87
N GLU A 88 13.20 6.01 4.74
CA GLU A 88 13.51 6.58 3.42
C GLU A 88 14.77 5.88 2.86
N GLY A 89 14.55 4.93 1.95
CA GLY A 89 15.57 4.02 1.42
C GLY A 89 15.43 2.53 1.82
N TYR A 90 14.53 2.17 2.75
CA TYR A 90 14.26 0.77 3.15
C TYR A 90 12.84 0.57 3.75
N LEU A 91 12.16 -0.54 3.42
CA LEU A 91 10.90 -0.91 4.08
C LEU A 91 11.19 -1.68 5.38
N VAL A 92 10.53 -1.30 6.49
CA VAL A 92 10.64 -1.99 7.78
C VAL A 92 9.29 -2.59 8.18
N THR A 93 9.26 -3.90 8.41
CA THR A 93 8.11 -4.60 9.01
C THR A 93 8.37 -4.79 10.49
N LYS A 94 7.37 -4.48 11.34
CA LYS A 94 7.48 -4.76 12.77
C LYS A 94 6.91 -6.15 13.03
N ASP A 95 7.78 -7.12 13.28
CA ASP A 95 7.39 -8.45 13.74
C ASP A 95 6.97 -8.37 15.22
N THR A 96 5.84 -9.00 15.57
CA THR A 96 5.31 -9.06 16.95
C THR A 96 5.61 -10.40 17.61
#